data_AF-A0A2R6MWT7-F1
#
_entry.id   AF-A0A2R6MWT7-F1
#
_cell.length_a   1.000
_cell.length_b   1.000
_cell.length_c   1.000
_cell.angle_alpha   90.00
_cell.angle_beta   90.00
_cell.angle_gamma   90.00
#
_symmetry.space_group_name_H-M   'P 1'
#
loop_
_entity.id
_entity.type
_entity.pdbx_description
1 polymer ?
#
loop_
_entity_poly.entity_id
_entity_poly.type
_entity_poly.pdbx_seq_one_letter_code
_entity_poly.pdbx_strand_id
1 'polypeptide(L)'
;LTTPVGEFEVGDEVTLSIDVEGPDTAYSGDLVSSDELVQPAEENVPIIELKEGQRLELEADAVLDRGREHAKHQGGVSVGYRHLQRVEVVGETGEFEDDEPQIVRGVVEDDGELVPTEAFDHDLSERYPGKEVELHDVEDAFVFHVETDGSFAVEELVLAAVDSIEDRAEELEEAVAL
;
A
#
# COMPACT_ATOMS: atom_id res chain seq x y z
N LEU A 1 13.39 -1.02 -2.50
CA LEU A 1 14.45 -1.74 -1.75
C LEU A 1 13.90 -1.95 -0.35
N THR A 2 14.18 -3.07 0.30
CA THR A 2 13.94 -3.20 1.75
C THR A 2 14.89 -2.27 2.49
N THR A 3 14.40 -1.58 3.50
CA THR A 3 15.22 -0.68 4.30
C THR A 3 14.60 -0.58 5.69
N PRO A 4 15.22 -1.12 6.76
CA PRO A 4 14.62 -1.05 8.09
C PRO A 4 14.47 0.40 8.58
N VAL A 5 13.32 0.73 9.18
CA VAL A 5 13.08 2.06 9.74
C VAL A 5 14.11 2.38 10.84
N GLY A 6 14.72 3.56 10.73
CA GLY A 6 15.65 4.10 11.74
C GLY A 6 17.11 3.68 11.59
N GLU A 7 17.44 2.77 10.67
CA GLU A 7 18.84 2.35 10.43
C GLU A 7 19.61 3.30 9.47
N PHE A 8 18.90 4.11 8.70
CA PHE A 8 19.48 5.04 7.72
C PHE A 8 18.88 6.44 7.85
N GLU A 9 19.68 7.46 7.61
CA GLU A 9 19.31 8.87 7.63
C GLU A 9 19.39 9.49 6.23
N VAL A 10 18.74 10.66 6.06
CA VAL A 10 18.84 11.42 4.80
C VAL A 10 20.29 11.88 4.62
N GLY A 11 20.92 11.44 3.54
CA GLY A 11 22.32 11.70 3.23
C GLY A 11 23.20 10.46 3.27
N ASP A 12 22.71 9.36 3.86
CA ASP A 12 23.36 8.05 3.73
C ASP A 12 23.19 7.49 2.31
N GLU A 13 24.21 6.78 1.84
CA GLU A 13 24.27 6.18 0.51
C GLU A 13 24.63 4.70 0.62
N VAL A 14 23.88 3.84 -0.07
CA VAL A 14 24.22 2.42 -0.25
C VAL A 14 24.44 2.14 -1.73
N THR A 15 25.64 1.69 -2.09
CA THR A 15 25.97 1.35 -3.47
C THR A 15 25.35 0.00 -3.84
N LEU A 16 24.68 -0.02 -4.99
CA LEU A 16 24.18 -1.20 -5.70
C LEU A 16 24.96 -1.38 -7.00
N SER A 17 25.30 -2.61 -7.35
CA SER A 17 25.93 -2.94 -8.64
C SER A 17 25.21 -4.09 -9.34
N ILE A 18 25.32 -4.15 -10.66
CA ILE A 18 24.82 -5.28 -11.46
C ILE A 18 25.73 -5.49 -12.65
N ASP A 19 26.07 -6.75 -12.93
CA ASP A 19 26.92 -7.17 -14.03
C ASP A 19 26.37 -8.46 -14.66
N VAL A 20 25.72 -8.36 -15.82
CA VAL A 20 25.05 -9.47 -16.51
C VAL A 20 25.42 -9.48 -18.00
N GLU A 21 25.79 -10.65 -18.53
CA GLU A 21 26.12 -10.88 -19.95
C GLU A 21 25.04 -11.73 -20.64
N GLY A 22 24.64 -11.33 -21.85
CA GLY A 22 23.64 -12.04 -22.64
C GLY A 22 24.20 -13.24 -23.42
N PRO A 23 23.34 -14.20 -23.83
CA PRO A 23 21.88 -14.10 -23.85
C PRO A 23 21.23 -14.45 -22.50
N ASP A 24 20.62 -13.46 -21.85
CA ASP A 24 19.94 -13.59 -20.56
C ASP A 24 19.01 -12.38 -20.30
N THR A 25 18.15 -12.45 -19.29
CA THR A 25 17.40 -11.28 -18.78
C THR A 25 17.97 -10.89 -17.42
N ALA A 26 18.41 -9.65 -17.29
CA ALA A 26 18.80 -9.10 -16.00
C ALA A 26 17.54 -8.75 -15.19
N TYR A 27 17.49 -9.20 -13.93
CA TYR A 27 16.41 -8.98 -12.98
C TYR A 27 16.88 -8.14 -11.80
N SER A 28 15.92 -7.63 -11.01
CA SER A 28 16.23 -6.91 -9.77
C SER A 28 17.03 -7.75 -8.79
N GLY A 29 16.84 -9.07 -8.74
CA GLY A 29 17.61 -9.99 -7.90
C GLY A 29 19.09 -10.15 -8.30
N ASP A 30 19.48 -9.68 -9.49
CA ASP A 30 20.90 -9.65 -9.90
C ASP A 30 21.66 -8.44 -9.33
N LEU A 31 20.96 -7.52 -8.66
CA LEU A 31 21.57 -6.39 -7.96
C LEU A 31 22.36 -6.91 -6.74
N VAL A 32 23.63 -6.54 -6.67
CA VAL A 32 24.50 -6.78 -5.53
C VAL A 32 24.57 -5.50 -4.70
N SER A 33 24.08 -5.57 -3.47
CA SER A 33 24.17 -4.47 -2.52
C SER A 33 25.47 -4.50 -1.72
N SER A 34 25.99 -3.32 -1.41
CA SER A 34 27.10 -3.14 -0.47
C SER A 34 26.68 -3.29 1.00
N ASP A 35 25.37 -3.25 1.29
CA ASP A 35 24.81 -3.44 2.63
C ASP A 35 23.71 -4.52 2.61
N GLU A 36 23.81 -5.49 3.52
CA GLU A 36 22.87 -6.62 3.63
C GLU A 36 21.45 -6.18 4.03
N LEU A 37 21.29 -5.02 4.67
CA LEU A 37 20.00 -4.47 5.08
C LEU A 37 19.22 -3.86 3.91
N VAL A 38 19.90 -3.54 2.80
CA VAL A 38 19.31 -2.91 1.61
C VAL A 38 19.30 -3.91 0.46
N GLN A 39 18.13 -4.48 0.18
CA GLN A 39 17.96 -5.48 -0.87
C GLN A 39 16.78 -5.14 -1.79
N PRO A 40 16.71 -5.68 -3.01
CA PRO A 40 15.50 -5.65 -3.80
C PRO A 40 14.30 -6.21 -3.01
N ALA A 41 13.19 -5.47 -2.98
CA ALA A 41 11.97 -5.92 -2.28
C ALA A 41 11.27 -7.06 -3.05
N GLU A 42 11.41 -7.07 -4.37
CA GLU A 42 11.02 -8.15 -5.27
C GLU A 42 12.22 -8.48 -6.15
N GLU A 43 12.60 -9.77 -6.22
CA GLU A 43 13.79 -10.23 -6.92
C GLU A 43 13.53 -10.50 -8.41
N ASN A 44 12.27 -10.65 -8.82
CA ASN A 44 11.90 -11.08 -10.17
C ASN A 44 11.42 -9.94 -11.08
N VAL A 45 11.77 -8.67 -10.78
CA VAL A 45 11.41 -7.55 -11.65
C VAL A 45 12.38 -7.51 -12.83
N PRO A 46 11.92 -7.71 -14.09
CA PRO A 46 12.80 -7.68 -15.25
C PRO A 46 13.31 -6.26 -15.50
N ILE A 47 14.62 -6.09 -15.61
CA ILE A 47 15.28 -4.81 -15.91
C ILE A 47 15.49 -4.69 -17.42
N ILE A 48 16.17 -5.67 -18.03
CA ILE A 48 16.49 -5.66 -19.45
C ILE A 48 16.79 -7.07 -19.98
N GLU A 49 16.30 -7.37 -21.19
CA GLU A 49 16.69 -8.56 -21.95
C GLU A 49 17.96 -8.27 -22.77
N LEU A 50 18.99 -9.09 -22.59
CA LEU A 50 20.28 -9.00 -23.27
C LEU A 50 20.39 -10.11 -24.31
N LYS A 51 20.79 -9.74 -25.54
CA LYS A 51 21.12 -10.68 -26.62
C LYS A 51 22.56 -11.16 -26.50
N GLU A 52 22.92 -12.18 -27.28
CA GLU A 52 24.29 -12.66 -27.40
C GLU A 52 25.27 -11.51 -27.70
N GLY A 53 26.31 -11.40 -26.87
CA GLY A 53 27.33 -10.36 -26.98
C GLY A 53 26.95 -8.99 -26.40
N GLN A 54 25.79 -8.85 -25.75
CA GLN A 54 25.43 -7.67 -24.96
C GLN A 54 25.77 -7.87 -23.48
N ARG A 55 26.10 -6.79 -22.78
CA ARG A 55 26.40 -6.79 -21.35
C ARG A 55 25.80 -5.55 -20.70
N LEU A 56 25.24 -5.71 -19.51
CA LEU A 56 24.86 -4.64 -18.60
C LEU A 56 25.89 -4.62 -17.46
N GLU A 57 26.56 -3.49 -17.27
CA GLU A 57 27.40 -3.24 -16.09
C GLU A 57 27.11 -1.81 -15.60
N LEU A 58 26.65 -1.68 -14.36
CA LEU A 58 26.40 -0.38 -13.73
C LEU A 58 26.60 -0.44 -12.22
N GLU A 59 26.88 0.73 -11.65
CA GLU A 59 26.82 1.01 -10.22
C GLU A 59 25.86 2.19 -10.01
N ALA A 60 25.11 2.17 -8.91
CA ALA A 60 24.15 3.20 -8.55
C ALA A 60 24.09 3.39 -7.04
N ASP A 61 23.86 4.62 -6.59
CA ASP A 61 23.69 4.94 -5.17
C ASP A 61 22.20 4.96 -4.81
N ALA A 62 21.82 4.12 -3.86
CA ALA A 62 20.52 4.15 -3.21
C ALA A 62 20.56 5.14 -2.04
N VAL A 63 19.56 6.03 -1.99
CA VAL A 63 19.44 7.09 -0.98
C VAL A 63 18.05 7.10 -0.37
N LEU A 64 17.98 7.45 0.92
CA LEU A 64 16.72 7.68 1.62
C LEU A 64 16.18 9.08 1.29
N ASP A 65 14.92 9.13 0.88
CA ASP A 65 14.20 10.38 0.63
C ASP A 65 12.68 10.14 0.78
N ARG A 66 11.86 11.16 0.53
CA ARG A 66 10.40 11.14 0.73
C ARG A 66 9.66 10.98 -0.58
N GLY A 67 8.54 10.26 -0.56
CA GLY A 67 7.62 10.13 -1.71
C GLY A 67 7.12 11.46 -2.29
N ARG A 68 7.13 12.52 -1.47
CA ARG A 68 6.80 13.89 -1.92
C ARG A 68 7.83 14.46 -2.90
N GLU A 69 9.11 14.10 -2.77
CA GLU A 69 10.18 14.54 -3.68
C GLU A 69 10.13 13.74 -4.99
N HIS A 70 9.90 12.43 -4.90
CA HIS A 70 9.66 11.59 -6.08
C HIS A 70 8.89 10.32 -5.72
N ALA A 71 8.00 9.88 -6.62
CA ALA A 71 7.18 8.67 -6.44
C ALA A 71 7.98 7.36 -6.23
N LYS A 72 9.28 7.34 -6.54
CA LYS A 72 10.16 6.18 -6.33
C LYS A 72 10.54 5.98 -4.85
N HIS A 73 10.31 7.01 -4.04
CA HIS A 73 10.54 7.01 -2.59
C HIS A 73 9.23 6.80 -1.80
N GLN A 74 8.15 6.41 -2.49
CA GLN A 74 6.86 6.16 -1.88
C GLN A 74 6.74 4.66 -1.54
N GLY A 75 6.78 4.30 -0.26
CA GLY A 75 6.65 2.90 0.18
C GLY A 75 5.21 2.36 0.18
N GLY A 76 4.19 3.23 0.20
CA GLY A 76 2.78 2.84 0.12
C GLY A 76 2.22 2.97 -1.29
N VAL A 77 1.71 1.91 -1.91
CA VAL A 77 1.22 1.92 -3.31
C VAL A 77 -0.25 2.35 -3.39
N SER A 78 -1.08 1.77 -2.54
CA SER A 78 -2.51 2.06 -2.46
C SER A 78 -2.88 2.27 -1.00
N VAL A 79 -2.98 3.54 -0.61
CA VAL A 79 -3.29 3.93 0.77
C VAL A 79 -4.54 4.78 0.74
N GLY A 80 -5.61 4.27 1.33
CA GLY A 80 -6.90 4.94 1.35
C GLY A 80 -7.71 4.56 2.57
N TYR A 81 -8.74 5.35 2.83
CA TYR A 81 -9.71 5.05 3.88
C TYR A 81 -11.10 5.45 3.43
N ARG A 82 -12.10 4.85 4.07
CA ARG A 82 -13.50 5.24 3.97
C ARG A 82 -14.16 5.13 5.33
N HIS A 83 -15.33 5.76 5.50
CA HIS A 83 -16.14 5.51 6.69
C HIS A 83 -16.51 4.02 6.76
N LEU A 84 -16.53 3.48 7.98
CA LEU A 84 -17.24 2.22 8.22
C LEU A 84 -18.72 2.48 7.94
N GLN A 85 -19.35 1.61 7.16
CA GLN A 85 -20.74 1.75 6.79
C GLN A 85 -21.56 0.65 7.46
N ARG A 86 -22.64 1.02 8.13
CA ARG A 86 -23.66 0.10 8.63
C ARG A 86 -24.68 -0.17 7.53
N VAL A 87 -25.02 -1.44 7.36
CA VAL A 87 -26.13 -1.85 6.50
C VAL A 87 -27.45 -1.79 7.27
N GLU A 88 -28.46 -1.14 6.71
CA GLU A 88 -29.82 -1.14 7.22
C GLU A 88 -30.78 -1.70 6.16
N VAL A 89 -31.58 -2.71 6.52
CA VAL A 89 -32.65 -3.22 5.64
C VAL A 89 -33.88 -2.35 5.81
N VAL A 90 -34.22 -1.59 4.78
CA VAL A 90 -35.32 -0.62 4.80
C VAL A 90 -36.60 -1.14 4.16
N GLY A 91 -36.52 -2.24 3.40
CA GLY A 91 -37.67 -2.78 2.68
C GLY A 91 -37.44 -4.10 1.97
N GLU A 92 -38.37 -4.43 1.07
CA GLU A 92 -38.29 -5.56 0.14
C GLU A 92 -38.27 -5.01 -1.28
N THR A 93 -37.41 -5.56 -2.13
CA THR A 93 -37.37 -5.24 -3.56
C THR A 93 -38.71 -5.62 -4.21
N GLY A 94 -39.22 -4.80 -5.13
CA GLY A 94 -40.48 -5.10 -5.81
C GLY A 94 -40.44 -6.41 -6.59
N GLU A 95 -41.57 -7.12 -6.67
CA GLU A 95 -41.71 -8.45 -7.32
C GLU A 95 -41.32 -8.46 -8.83
N PHE A 96 -41.11 -7.27 -9.42
CA PHE A 96 -40.75 -7.07 -10.83
C PHE A 96 -39.48 -6.22 -11.01
N GLU A 97 -38.81 -5.85 -9.92
CA GLU A 97 -37.54 -5.14 -9.97
C GLU A 97 -36.40 -6.17 -10.03
N ASP A 98 -35.45 -5.94 -10.94
CA ASP A 98 -34.23 -6.74 -10.99
C ASP A 98 -33.34 -6.33 -9.80
N ASP A 99 -32.76 -7.30 -9.09
CA ASP A 99 -31.76 -7.03 -8.06
C ASP A 99 -30.52 -6.41 -8.74
N GLU A 100 -30.41 -5.08 -8.69
CA GLU A 100 -29.25 -4.36 -9.22
C GLU A 100 -28.05 -4.53 -8.27
N PRO A 101 -26.85 -4.82 -8.80
CA PRO A 101 -25.63 -4.96 -8.00
C PRO A 101 -25.36 -3.73 -7.13
N GLN A 102 -25.13 -3.96 -5.83
CA GLN A 102 -24.83 -2.91 -4.86
C GLN A 102 -23.43 -3.10 -4.29
N ILE A 103 -22.45 -2.52 -4.98
CA ILE A 103 -21.03 -2.79 -4.74
C ILE A 103 -20.46 -1.98 -3.58
N VAL A 104 -19.88 -2.67 -2.59
CA VAL A 104 -19.19 -2.08 -1.42
C VAL A 104 -17.86 -2.78 -1.18
N ARG A 105 -16.76 -2.04 -1.00
CA ARG A 105 -15.39 -2.58 -0.97
C ARG A 105 -14.72 -2.50 0.39
N GLY A 106 -14.43 -3.60 1.08
CA GLY A 106 -13.66 -3.62 2.33
C GLY A 106 -14.45 -4.30 3.44
N VAL A 107 -14.84 -3.56 4.48
CA VAL A 107 -15.67 -4.06 5.59
C VAL A 107 -16.94 -3.23 5.75
N VAL A 108 -18.05 -3.86 6.16
CA VAL A 108 -19.29 -3.20 6.59
C VAL A 108 -19.67 -3.66 7.99
N GLU A 109 -20.45 -2.87 8.71
CA GLU A 109 -21.12 -3.27 9.96
C GLU A 109 -22.50 -3.84 9.63
N ASP A 110 -22.78 -5.06 10.07
CA ASP A 110 -24.05 -5.74 9.89
C ASP A 110 -24.49 -6.33 11.24
N ASP A 111 -25.62 -5.87 11.76
CA ASP A 111 -26.13 -6.26 13.09
C ASP A 111 -25.08 -6.14 14.23
N GLY A 112 -24.17 -5.16 14.12
CA GLY A 112 -23.10 -4.91 15.08
C GLY A 112 -21.84 -5.77 14.89
N GLU A 113 -21.81 -6.62 13.86
CA GLU A 113 -20.64 -7.42 13.47
C GLU A 113 -19.92 -6.79 12.26
N LEU A 114 -18.58 -6.86 12.26
CA LEU A 114 -17.78 -6.42 11.12
C LEU A 114 -17.67 -7.55 10.10
N VAL A 115 -18.18 -7.31 8.89
CA VAL A 115 -18.24 -8.30 7.81
C VAL A 115 -17.37 -7.84 6.64
N PRO A 116 -16.33 -8.60 6.26
CA PRO A 116 -15.59 -8.37 5.02
C PRO A 116 -16.50 -8.52 3.81
N THR A 117 -16.51 -7.54 2.92
CA THR A 117 -17.41 -7.53 1.78
C THR A 117 -17.04 -8.57 0.72
N GLU A 118 -15.80 -9.07 0.72
CA GLU A 118 -15.37 -10.23 -0.08
C GLU A 118 -16.19 -11.49 0.19
N ALA A 119 -16.79 -11.63 1.39
CA ALA A 119 -17.60 -12.79 1.75
C ALA A 119 -18.89 -12.92 0.91
N PHE A 120 -19.26 -11.87 0.18
CA PHE A 120 -20.43 -11.79 -0.69
C PHE A 120 -20.08 -11.12 -2.03
N ASP A 121 -18.87 -11.38 -2.54
CA ASP A 121 -18.38 -10.85 -3.83
C ASP A 121 -18.44 -9.32 -3.94
N HIS A 122 -18.39 -8.64 -2.80
CA HIS A 122 -18.55 -7.19 -2.65
C HIS A 122 -19.91 -6.65 -3.05
N ASP A 123 -20.93 -7.49 -3.20
CA ASP A 123 -22.27 -7.12 -3.64
C ASP A 123 -23.32 -7.36 -2.55
N LEU A 124 -23.91 -6.29 -2.02
CA LEU A 124 -24.92 -6.42 -0.96
C LEU A 124 -26.16 -7.17 -1.41
N SER A 125 -26.48 -7.20 -2.71
CA SER A 125 -27.63 -7.96 -3.24
C SER A 125 -27.45 -9.47 -3.06
N GLU A 126 -26.21 -9.97 -3.09
CA GLU A 126 -25.88 -11.38 -2.81
C GLU A 126 -26.05 -11.70 -1.32
N ARG A 127 -25.83 -10.72 -0.44
CA ARG A 127 -26.01 -10.88 1.01
C ARG A 127 -27.47 -10.74 1.45
N TYR A 128 -28.23 -9.82 0.84
CA TYR A 128 -29.63 -9.55 1.15
C TYR A 128 -30.53 -9.68 -0.10
N PRO A 129 -30.73 -10.91 -0.61
CA PRO A 129 -31.51 -11.11 -1.82
C PRO A 129 -32.97 -10.66 -1.65
N GLY A 130 -33.48 -9.87 -2.59
CA GLY A 130 -34.85 -9.34 -2.58
C GLY A 130 -35.12 -8.31 -1.48
N LYS A 131 -34.08 -7.65 -0.96
CA LYS A 131 -34.20 -6.59 0.06
C LYS A 131 -33.72 -5.26 -0.46
N GLU A 132 -34.42 -4.21 -0.04
CA GLU A 132 -33.95 -2.84 -0.18
C GLU A 132 -33.07 -2.50 1.03
N VAL A 133 -31.82 -2.12 0.77
CA VAL A 133 -30.85 -1.78 1.82
C VAL A 133 -30.27 -0.38 1.63
N GLU A 134 -30.04 0.31 2.74
CA GLU A 134 -29.35 1.59 2.81
C GLU A 134 -28.02 1.43 3.56
N LEU A 135 -27.06 2.31 3.24
CA LEU A 135 -25.76 2.39 3.92
C LEU A 135 -25.67 3.71 4.68
N HIS A 136 -25.30 3.61 5.95
CA HIS A 136 -25.08 4.76 6.81
C HIS A 136 -23.66 4.76 7.34
N ASP A 137 -22.98 5.90 7.23
CA ASP A 137 -21.65 6.07 7.83
C ASP A 137 -21.75 5.98 9.35
N VAL A 138 -20.85 5.22 9.96
CA VAL A 138 -20.67 5.16 11.40
C VAL A 138 -19.71 6.29 11.80
N GLU A 139 -20.20 7.22 12.63
CA GLU A 139 -19.41 8.35 13.11
C GLU A 139 -18.11 7.88 13.79
N ASP A 140 -17.02 8.59 13.52
CA ASP A 140 -15.68 8.32 14.06
C ASP A 140 -15.10 6.91 13.77
N ALA A 141 -15.67 6.16 12.83
CA ALA A 141 -15.19 4.84 12.44
C ALA A 141 -14.76 4.80 10.97
N PHE A 142 -13.58 4.22 10.72
CA PHE A 142 -12.95 4.20 9.41
C PHE A 142 -12.39 2.81 9.08
N VAL A 143 -12.50 2.43 7.81
CA VAL A 143 -11.86 1.25 7.23
C VAL A 143 -10.69 1.72 6.37
N PHE A 144 -9.48 1.39 6.81
CA PHE A 144 -8.26 1.66 6.05
C PHE A 144 -7.93 0.48 5.12
N HIS A 145 -7.50 0.80 3.91
CA HIS A 145 -6.90 -0.13 2.96
C HIS A 145 -5.49 0.36 2.65
N VAL A 146 -4.50 -0.48 2.92
CA VAL A 146 -3.09 -0.10 2.81
C VAL A 146 -2.33 -1.22 2.11
N GLU A 147 -1.70 -0.87 1.00
CA GLU A 147 -0.78 -1.72 0.25
C GLU A 147 0.59 -1.06 0.21
N THR A 148 1.64 -1.85 0.40
CA THR A 148 3.04 -1.40 0.28
C THR A 148 3.66 -1.89 -1.04
N ASP A 149 4.79 -1.29 -1.43
CA ASP A 149 5.59 -1.76 -2.58
C ASP A 149 6.51 -2.94 -2.21
N GLY A 150 6.37 -3.48 -1.01
CA GLY A 150 7.23 -4.54 -0.45
C GLY A 150 8.48 -4.02 0.29
N SER A 151 8.78 -2.72 0.26
CA SER A 151 9.92 -2.16 1.01
C SER A 151 9.73 -2.22 2.53
N PHE A 152 8.47 -2.16 2.97
CA PHE A 152 8.06 -2.22 4.38
C PHE A 152 6.88 -3.17 4.57
N ALA A 153 6.73 -3.70 5.78
CA ALA A 153 5.47 -4.25 6.23
C ALA A 153 4.40 -3.13 6.36
N VAL A 154 3.12 -3.49 6.16
CA VAL A 154 2.00 -2.53 6.26
C VAL A 154 1.97 -1.85 7.63
N GLU A 155 2.13 -2.62 8.71
CA GLU A 155 2.11 -2.11 10.08
C GLU A 155 3.24 -1.09 10.31
N GLU A 156 4.44 -1.39 9.83
CA GLU A 156 5.61 -0.52 9.94
C GLU A 156 5.40 0.81 9.19
N LEU A 157 4.87 0.75 7.97
CA LEU A 157 4.55 1.94 7.18
C LEU A 157 3.52 2.84 7.90
N VAL A 158 2.47 2.23 8.47
CA VAL A 158 1.41 2.98 9.16
C VAL A 158 1.93 3.61 10.45
N LEU A 159 2.71 2.89 11.25
CA LEU A 159 3.30 3.42 12.49
C LEU A 159 4.29 4.56 12.19
N ALA A 160 5.18 4.39 11.22
CA ALA A 160 6.11 5.45 10.82
C ALA A 160 5.38 6.71 10.31
N ALA A 161 4.20 6.56 9.70
CA ALA A 161 3.39 7.70 9.29
C ALA A 161 2.76 8.45 10.48
N VAL A 162 2.37 7.73 11.54
CA VAL A 162 1.88 8.33 12.79
C VAL A 162 3.01 9.08 13.49
N ASP A 163 4.17 8.46 13.66
CA ASP A 163 5.36 9.07 14.27
C ASP A 163 5.74 10.35 13.52
N SER A 164 5.72 10.32 12.18
CA SER A 164 5.99 11.51 11.37
C SER A 164 4.99 12.66 11.59
N ILE A 165 3.73 12.37 11.94
CA ILE A 165 2.74 13.42 12.28
C ILE A 165 3.06 13.99 13.66
N GLU A 166 3.39 13.14 14.63
CA GLU A 166 3.77 13.53 15.99
C GLU A 166 5.00 14.45 15.96
N ASP A 167 6.09 14.03 15.31
CA ASP A 167 7.32 14.81 15.18
C ASP A 167 7.07 16.22 14.61
N ARG A 168 6.22 16.32 13.57
CA ARG A 168 5.88 17.61 12.96
C ARG A 168 5.00 18.48 13.86
N ALA A 169 4.17 17.87 14.70
CA ALA A 169 3.36 18.60 15.67
C ALA A 169 4.22 19.15 16.80
N GLU A 170 5.18 18.36 17.30
CA GLU A 170 6.16 18.79 18.29
C GLU A 170 7.04 19.92 17.75
N GLU A 171 7.58 19.77 16.54
CA GLU A 171 8.36 20.82 15.86
C GLU A 171 7.55 22.13 15.75
N LEU A 172 6.27 22.03 15.38
CA LEU A 172 5.39 23.19 15.29
C LEU A 172 5.15 23.83 16.66
N GLU A 173 4.91 23.05 17.71
CA GLU A 173 4.73 23.55 19.08
C GLU A 173 5.95 24.35 19.55
N GLU A 174 7.15 23.79 19.38
CA GLU A 174 8.40 24.47 19.73
C GLU A 174 8.59 25.77 18.95
N ALA A 175 8.30 25.76 17.65
CA ALA A 175 8.47 26.91 16.78
C ALA A 175 7.52 28.07 17.13
N VAL A 176 6.31 27.79 17.62
CA VAL A 176 5.32 28.83 17.99
C VAL A 176 5.41 29.25 19.46
N ALA A 177 6.15 28.53 20.30
CA ALA A 177 6.39 28.89 21.69
C ALA A 177 7.41 30.03 21.88
N LEU A 178 8.13 30.43 20.82
CA LEU A 178 9.08 31.54 20.75
C LEU A 178 8.41 32.89 20.41
#